data_AF-A0A1Q3TSQ3-F1
#
_entry.id   AF-A0A1Q3TSQ3-F1
#
_cell.length_a   1.000
_cell.length_b   1.000
_cell.length_c   1.000
_cell.angle_alpha   90.00
_cell.angle_beta   90.00
_cell.angle_gamma   90.00
#
_symmetry.space_group_name_H-M   'P 1'
#
loop_
_entity.id
_entity.type
_entity.pdbx_description
1 polymer ?
#
loop_
_entity_poly.entity_id
_entity_poly.type
_entity_poly.pdbx_seq_one_letter_code
_entity_poly.pdbx_strand_id
1 'polypeptide(L)'
;MTQETPSANKPLIGNLFIRNGKSYFRFAKGVEVRIKPVSPALVQEVQRANPRPAPPLRQIAVGDGTFMEEENESDPDYREKFKAWSMKSEDDFADLLLELGVELVTPIDQQAVDAIKIFMLKRFAVDLTQKGDGSDRYIYVRYVLPESEAELQALTQALMGRSKPDEGAIAQAIENFSGNIQG
;
A
#
# COMPACT_ATOMS: atom_id res chain seq x y z
N MET A 1 -19.75 38.27 16.32
CA MET A 1 -19.90 36.81 16.12
C MET A 1 -19.58 36.53 14.67
N THR A 2 -18.31 36.30 14.38
CA THR A 2 -17.83 36.07 13.01
C THR A 2 -17.94 34.57 12.75
N GLN A 3 -18.84 34.19 11.85
CA GLN A 3 -19.00 32.79 11.45
C GLN A 3 -17.80 32.38 10.60
N GLU A 4 -16.97 31.49 11.15
CA GLU A 4 -15.91 30.82 10.38
C GLU A 4 -16.56 29.99 9.27
N THR A 5 -16.25 30.34 8.04
CA THR A 5 -16.67 29.59 6.86
C THR A 5 -15.86 28.29 6.82
N PRO A 6 -16.49 27.10 6.70
CA PRO A 6 -15.74 25.85 6.63
C PRO A 6 -14.91 25.81 5.35
N SER A 7 -13.59 25.68 5.53
CA SER A 7 -12.59 25.51 4.48
C SER A 7 -13.06 24.50 3.43
N ALA A 8 -13.11 24.94 2.17
CA ALA A 8 -13.57 24.15 1.04
C ALA A 8 -12.81 22.82 0.92
N ASN A 9 -13.57 21.71 0.88
CA ASN A 9 -13.09 20.39 0.48
C ASN A 9 -12.49 20.50 -0.93
N LYS A 10 -11.16 20.51 -1.04
CA LYS A 10 -10.48 20.39 -2.34
C LYS A 10 -10.26 18.90 -2.61
N PRO A 11 -10.93 18.29 -3.61
CA PRO A 11 -10.68 16.90 -3.98
C PRO A 11 -9.27 16.80 -4.57
N LEU A 12 -8.49 15.85 -4.06
CA LEU A 12 -7.18 15.51 -4.59
C LEU A 12 -7.35 14.17 -5.30
N ILE A 13 -7.51 14.20 -6.63
CA ILE A 13 -7.50 13.02 -7.52
C ILE A 13 -8.41 11.85 -7.02
N GLY A 14 -9.64 11.78 -7.54
CA GLY A 14 -10.57 10.70 -7.19
C GLY A 14 -11.12 10.80 -5.76
N ASN A 15 -11.44 9.64 -5.18
CA ASN A 15 -12.13 9.43 -3.90
C ASN A 15 -11.42 10.01 -2.64
N LEU A 16 -10.30 10.73 -2.79
CA LEU A 16 -9.46 11.28 -1.72
C LEU A 16 -9.74 12.78 -1.47
N PHE A 17 -9.92 13.16 -0.20
CA PHE A 17 -10.20 14.54 0.21
C PHE A 17 -9.63 14.86 1.60
N ILE A 18 -9.58 16.14 1.96
CA ILE A 18 -9.06 16.62 3.25
C ILE A 18 -10.20 17.24 4.07
N ARG A 19 -10.37 16.80 5.32
CA ARG A 19 -11.30 17.38 6.30
C ARG A 19 -10.56 17.64 7.61
N ASN A 20 -10.58 18.87 8.11
CA ASN A 20 -9.89 19.28 9.34
C ASN A 20 -8.39 18.90 9.36
N GLY A 21 -7.69 19.11 8.24
CA GLY A 21 -6.25 18.80 8.10
C GLY A 21 -5.93 17.29 8.03
N LYS A 22 -6.93 16.42 8.03
CA LYS A 22 -6.78 14.96 7.94
C LYS A 22 -7.25 14.47 6.58
N SER A 23 -6.55 13.48 6.03
CA SER A 23 -6.89 12.87 4.74
C SER A 23 -7.91 11.75 4.89
N TYR A 24 -8.86 11.71 3.96
CA TYR A 24 -9.94 10.74 3.94
C TYR A 24 -10.11 10.16 2.55
N PHE A 25 -10.49 8.90 2.48
CA PHE A 25 -10.88 8.23 1.26
C PHE A 25 -12.32 7.77 1.38
N ARG A 26 -13.13 8.04 0.36
CA ARG A 26 -14.54 7.64 0.31
C ARG A 26 -14.73 6.54 -0.72
N PHE A 27 -15.25 5.39 -0.28
CA PHE A 27 -15.64 4.32 -1.17
C PHE A 27 -16.94 4.66 -1.93
N ALA A 28 -17.21 3.99 -3.05
CA ALA A 28 -18.42 4.12 -3.86
C ALA A 28 -19.70 3.89 -3.04
N LYS A 29 -19.64 3.00 -2.04
CA LYS A 29 -20.70 2.75 -1.04
C LYS A 29 -20.98 3.94 -0.11
N GLY A 30 -20.25 5.04 -0.25
CA GLY A 30 -20.36 6.23 0.59
C GLY A 30 -19.64 6.14 1.94
N VAL A 31 -19.01 4.99 2.25
CA VAL A 31 -18.22 4.81 3.46
C VAL A 31 -16.92 5.59 3.37
N GLU A 32 -16.58 6.31 4.45
CA GLU A 32 -15.33 7.07 4.54
C GLU A 32 -14.36 6.38 5.50
N VAL A 33 -13.08 6.42 5.13
CA VAL A 33 -11.98 6.01 6.01
C VAL A 33 -10.96 7.12 6.11
N ARG A 34 -10.34 7.27 7.27
CA ARG A 34 -9.20 8.18 7.45
C ARG A 34 -7.94 7.46 7.00
N ILE A 35 -7.14 8.15 6.18
CA ILE A 35 -5.83 7.69 5.74
C ILE A 35 -4.74 8.36 6.57
N LYS A 36 -3.86 7.53 7.14
CA LYS A 36 -2.66 7.93 7.89
C LYS A 36 -1.41 7.57 7.09
N PRO A 37 -0.34 8.39 7.18
CA PRO A 37 0.95 8.00 6.62
C PRO A 37 1.47 6.75 7.34
N VAL A 38 2.09 5.85 6.58
CA VAL A 38 2.77 4.66 7.11
C VAL A 38 4.26 4.94 7.11
N SER A 39 4.95 4.58 8.19
CA SER A 39 6.38 4.82 8.32
C SER A 39 7.16 4.08 7.22
N PRO A 40 8.04 4.76 6.46
CA PRO A 40 8.90 4.09 5.47
C PRO A 40 9.79 2.99 6.06
N ALA A 41 10.14 3.09 7.35
CA ALA A 41 10.92 2.05 8.01
C ALA A 41 10.18 0.71 8.07
N LEU A 42 8.86 0.73 8.32
CA LEU A 42 8.05 -0.49 8.34
C LEU A 42 7.95 -1.14 6.96
N VAL A 43 7.94 -0.32 5.91
CA VAL A 43 8.01 -0.81 4.52
C VAL A 43 9.33 -1.55 4.27
N GLN A 44 10.44 -1.02 4.76
CA GLN A 44 11.75 -1.67 4.64
C GLN A 44 11.82 -2.98 5.44
N GLU A 45 11.20 -3.05 6.62
CA GLU A 45 11.15 -4.30 7.40
C GLU A 45 10.38 -5.40 6.66
N VAL A 46 9.25 -5.08 6.03
CA VAL A 46 8.49 -6.06 5.21
C VAL A 46 9.32 -6.55 4.01
N GLN A 47 10.03 -5.64 3.33
CA GLN A 47 10.92 -6.01 2.22
C GLN A 47 12.07 -6.93 2.67
N ARG A 48 12.62 -6.70 3.87
CA ARG A 48 13.66 -7.58 4.45
C ARG A 48 13.11 -8.94 4.85
N ALA A 49 11.88 -9.00 5.34
CA ALA A 49 11.24 -10.25 5.73
C ALA A 49 10.91 -11.15 4.53
N ASN A 50 10.76 -10.59 3.33
CA ASN A 50 10.45 -11.32 2.10
C ASN A 50 11.47 -10.98 1.00
N PRO A 51 12.71 -11.51 1.08
CA PRO A 51 13.79 -11.14 0.17
C PRO A 51 13.53 -11.62 -1.26
N ARG A 52 13.90 -10.80 -2.25
CA ARG A 52 13.83 -11.15 -3.68
C ARG A 52 14.66 -12.42 -3.94
N PRO A 53 14.13 -13.41 -4.69
CA PRO A 53 14.93 -14.57 -5.09
C PRO A 53 16.11 -14.11 -5.96
N ALA A 54 17.27 -14.76 -5.78
CA ALA A 54 18.45 -14.51 -6.61
C ALA A 54 18.32 -15.25 -7.95
N PRO A 55 18.67 -14.62 -9.08
CA PRO A 55 18.78 -15.32 -10.37
C PRO A 55 19.88 -16.39 -10.34
N PRO A 56 19.72 -17.49 -11.09
CA PRO A 56 20.81 -18.44 -11.29
C PRO A 56 21.93 -17.79 -12.13
N LEU A 57 23.16 -18.25 -11.93
CA LEU A 57 24.29 -17.83 -12.75
C LEU A 57 24.36 -18.67 -14.02
N ARG A 58 24.60 -18.04 -15.18
CA ARG A 58 24.93 -18.69 -16.45
C ARG A 58 26.37 -18.37 -16.82
N GLN A 59 27.05 -19.33 -17.44
CA GLN A 59 28.37 -19.10 -18.01
C GLN A 59 28.23 -18.51 -19.41
N ILE A 60 28.87 -17.37 -19.62
CA ILE A 60 29.01 -16.72 -20.92
C ILE A 60 30.46 -16.79 -21.35
N ALA A 61 30.68 -17.21 -22.60
CA ALA A 61 32.00 -17.16 -23.21
C ALA A 61 32.32 -15.70 -23.56
N VAL A 62 33.27 -15.13 -22.84
CA VAL A 62 33.97 -13.91 -23.26
C VAL A 62 35.22 -14.38 -24.00
N GLY A 63 35.67 -13.68 -25.03
CA GLY A 63 36.73 -14.15 -25.93
C GLY A 63 38.01 -14.69 -25.24
N ASP A 64 38.90 -15.28 -26.04
CA ASP A 64 40.16 -15.89 -25.56
C ASP A 64 39.99 -17.16 -24.71
N GLY A 65 38.86 -17.86 -24.86
CA GLY A 65 38.58 -19.12 -24.17
C GLY A 65 38.26 -18.95 -22.68
N THR A 66 37.91 -17.72 -22.27
CA THR A 66 37.54 -17.40 -20.89
C THR A 66 36.03 -17.47 -20.70
N PHE A 67 35.60 -17.84 -19.49
CA PHE A 67 34.18 -17.89 -19.12
C PHE A 67 33.94 -16.90 -17.99
N MET A 68 32.85 -16.14 -18.09
CA MET A 68 32.34 -15.29 -17.02
C MET A 68 30.98 -15.79 -16.56
N GLU A 69 30.67 -15.60 -15.28
CA GLU A 69 29.35 -15.86 -14.73
C GLU A 69 28.52 -14.58 -14.78
N GLU A 70 27.30 -14.70 -15.31
CA GLU A 70 26.32 -13.61 -15.39
C GLU A 70 24.99 -14.10 -14.81
N GLU A 71 24.23 -13.21 -14.18
CA GLU A 71 22.87 -13.51 -13.74
C GLU A 71 21.95 -13.82 -14.94
N ASN A 72 21.21 -14.92 -14.85
CA ASN A 72 20.25 -15.33 -15.86
C ASN A 72 18.81 -15.04 -15.42
N GLU A 73 18.39 -13.77 -15.54
CA GLU A 73 16.99 -13.38 -15.25
C GLU A 73 15.98 -14.02 -16.23
N SER A 74 16.44 -14.54 -17.37
CA SER A 74 15.59 -15.19 -18.37
C SER A 74 15.28 -16.66 -18.07
N ASP A 75 15.92 -17.23 -17.04
CA ASP A 75 15.71 -18.61 -16.61
C ASP A 75 14.22 -18.86 -16.26
N PRO A 76 13.55 -19.88 -16.84
CA PRO A 76 12.13 -20.12 -16.60
C PRO A 76 11.79 -20.35 -15.12
N ASP A 77 12.59 -21.11 -14.40
CA ASP A 77 12.37 -21.41 -12.97
C ASP A 77 12.55 -20.15 -12.13
N TYR A 78 13.55 -19.32 -12.46
CA TYR A 78 13.72 -18.02 -11.84
C TYR A 78 12.51 -17.12 -12.06
N ARG A 79 12.01 -17.03 -13.30
CA ARG A 79 10.85 -16.19 -13.63
C ARG A 79 9.59 -16.61 -12.89
N GLU A 80 9.36 -17.91 -12.73
CA GLU A 80 8.24 -18.43 -11.93
C GLU A 80 8.39 -18.08 -10.45
N LYS A 81 9.58 -18.30 -9.87
CA LYS A 81 9.89 -17.93 -8.48
C LYS A 81 9.75 -16.43 -8.25
N PHE A 82 10.27 -15.62 -9.16
CA PHE A 82 10.20 -14.17 -9.10
C PHE A 82 8.75 -13.68 -9.20
N LYS A 83 7.93 -14.26 -10.09
CA LYS A 83 6.51 -13.92 -10.19
C LYS A 83 5.75 -14.24 -8.90
N ALA A 84 5.95 -15.43 -8.34
CA ALA A 84 5.32 -15.82 -7.08
C ALA A 84 5.76 -14.91 -5.92
N TRP A 85 7.06 -14.59 -5.87
CA TRP A 85 7.61 -13.63 -4.91
C TRP A 85 7.01 -12.23 -5.09
N SER A 86 6.90 -11.71 -6.31
CA SER A 86 6.35 -10.37 -6.60
C SER A 86 4.91 -10.27 -6.13
N MET A 87 4.06 -11.25 -6.48
CA MET A 87 2.66 -11.29 -6.04
C MET A 87 2.56 -11.32 -4.52
N LYS A 88 3.35 -12.18 -3.86
CA LYS A 88 3.37 -12.26 -2.40
C LYS A 88 3.85 -10.96 -1.76
N SER A 89 4.93 -10.36 -2.29
CA SER A 89 5.50 -9.13 -1.75
C SER A 89 4.55 -7.95 -1.93
N GLU A 90 3.81 -7.89 -3.04
CA GLU A 90 2.77 -6.90 -3.28
C GLU A 90 1.58 -7.07 -2.31
N ASP A 91 1.15 -8.31 -2.07
CA ASP A 91 0.09 -8.63 -1.11
C ASP A 91 0.52 -8.27 0.33
N ASP A 92 1.70 -8.72 0.78
CA ASP A 92 2.23 -8.42 2.12
C ASP A 92 2.36 -6.90 2.35
N PHE A 93 2.76 -6.16 1.30
CA PHE A 93 2.88 -4.71 1.36
C PHE A 93 1.52 -4.01 1.39
N ALA A 94 0.55 -4.47 0.59
CA ALA A 94 -0.81 -3.96 0.63
C ALA A 94 -1.46 -4.20 2.00
N ASP A 95 -1.26 -5.38 2.59
CA ASP A 95 -1.77 -5.72 3.92
C ASP A 95 -1.23 -4.78 4.99
N LEU A 96 0.10 -4.54 5.01
CA LEU A 96 0.72 -3.56 5.91
C LEU A 96 0.08 -2.16 5.80
N LEU A 97 -0.13 -1.69 4.57
CA LEU A 97 -0.69 -0.35 4.33
C LEU A 97 -2.12 -0.25 4.83
N LEU A 98 -2.95 -1.26 4.60
CA LEU A 98 -4.33 -1.29 5.08
C LEU A 98 -4.40 -1.43 6.59
N GLU A 99 -3.51 -2.24 7.17
CA GLU A 99 -3.48 -2.48 8.59
C GLU A 99 -3.14 -1.21 9.38
N LEU A 100 -2.11 -0.49 8.96
CA LEU A 100 -1.57 0.63 9.72
C LEU A 100 -2.08 1.99 9.24
N GLY A 101 -2.30 2.11 7.93
CA GLY A 101 -2.64 3.38 7.29
C GLY A 101 -4.13 3.67 7.23
N VAL A 102 -5.01 2.69 7.46
CA VAL A 102 -6.47 2.90 7.42
C VAL A 102 -7.07 2.94 8.82
N GLU A 103 -7.85 3.99 9.08
CA GLU A 103 -8.66 4.12 10.28
C GLU A 103 -10.13 4.32 9.91
N LEU A 104 -10.97 3.40 10.37
CA LEU A 104 -12.41 3.50 10.16
C LEU A 104 -12.97 4.67 10.98
N VAL A 105 -13.73 5.53 10.32
CA VAL A 105 -14.50 6.60 10.99
C VAL A 105 -15.99 6.29 11.06
N THR A 106 -16.40 5.16 10.46
CA THR A 106 -17.74 4.61 10.52
C THR A 106 -17.71 3.24 11.20
N PRO A 107 -18.82 2.79 11.82
CA PRO A 107 -18.95 1.42 12.32
C PRO A 107 -18.72 0.39 11.22
N ILE A 108 -18.21 -0.78 11.61
CA ILE A 108 -18.09 -1.95 10.72
C ILE A 108 -19.48 -2.56 10.50
N ASP A 109 -19.80 -2.88 9.25
CA ASP A 109 -20.94 -3.75 8.95
C ASP A 109 -20.56 -5.20 9.27
N GLN A 110 -20.83 -5.60 10.50
CA GLN A 110 -20.48 -6.93 11.00
C GLN A 110 -21.18 -8.04 10.20
N GLN A 111 -22.42 -7.80 9.76
CA GLN A 111 -23.16 -8.79 8.99
C GLN A 111 -22.49 -9.07 7.64
N ALA A 112 -22.00 -8.03 6.97
CA ALA A 112 -21.26 -8.19 5.72
C ALA A 112 -19.90 -8.88 5.92
N VAL A 113 -19.20 -8.58 7.02
CA VAL A 113 -17.94 -9.25 7.40
C VAL A 113 -18.16 -10.74 7.66
N ASP A 114 -19.17 -11.10 8.45
CA ASP A 114 -19.47 -12.50 8.75
C ASP A 114 -19.90 -13.25 7.48
N ALA A 115 -20.71 -12.61 6.63
CA ALA A 115 -21.12 -13.18 5.35
C ALA A 115 -19.93 -13.49 4.44
N ILE A 116 -18.97 -12.57 4.29
CA ILE A 116 -17.80 -12.81 3.42
C ILE A 116 -16.86 -13.86 4.02
N LYS A 117 -16.67 -13.89 5.35
CA LYS A 117 -15.88 -14.94 6.02
C LYS A 117 -16.47 -16.33 5.76
N ILE A 118 -17.78 -16.49 5.97
CA ILE A 118 -18.48 -17.76 5.75
C ILE A 118 -18.42 -18.15 4.28
N PHE A 119 -18.64 -17.20 3.36
CA PHE A 119 -18.59 -17.45 1.93
C PHE A 119 -17.21 -17.93 1.49
N MET A 120 -16.14 -17.22 1.89
CA MET A 120 -14.76 -17.55 1.51
C MET A 120 -14.33 -18.91 2.08
N LEU A 121 -14.66 -19.18 3.34
CA LEU A 121 -14.34 -20.46 3.97
C LEU A 121 -15.09 -21.62 3.29
N LYS A 122 -16.39 -21.49 3.06
CA LYS A 122 -17.19 -22.59 2.47
C LYS A 122 -16.90 -22.81 1.00
N ARG A 123 -16.70 -21.73 0.23
CA ARG A 123 -16.59 -21.82 -1.24
C ARG A 123 -15.17 -22.11 -1.72
N PHE A 124 -14.17 -21.60 -1.00
CA PHE A 124 -12.77 -21.63 -1.41
C PHE A 124 -11.83 -22.24 -0.36
N ALA A 125 -12.34 -22.68 0.80
CA ALA A 125 -11.52 -23.16 1.92
C ALA A 125 -10.50 -22.11 2.40
N VAL A 126 -10.83 -20.82 2.25
CA VAL A 126 -9.98 -19.71 2.70
C VAL A 126 -10.53 -19.13 3.99
N ASP A 127 -9.77 -19.26 5.08
CA ASP A 127 -10.04 -18.60 6.34
C ASP A 127 -9.46 -17.17 6.33
N LEU A 128 -10.33 -16.17 6.22
CA LEU A 128 -9.92 -14.76 6.22
C LEU A 128 -9.37 -14.28 7.56
N THR A 129 -9.59 -15.01 8.66
CA THR A 129 -9.00 -14.66 9.96
C THR A 129 -7.49 -14.93 10.02
N GLN A 130 -6.96 -15.64 9.03
CA GLN A 130 -5.53 -15.90 8.85
C GLN A 130 -4.87 -14.94 7.84
N LYS A 131 -5.58 -13.88 7.43
CA LYS A 131 -5.10 -12.86 6.48
C LYS A 131 -4.86 -11.54 7.21
N GLY A 132 -3.80 -10.82 6.82
CA GLY A 132 -3.36 -9.62 7.52
C GLY A 132 -3.27 -9.82 9.04
N ASP A 133 -3.82 -8.86 9.80
CA ASP A 133 -3.96 -8.92 11.26
C ASP A 133 -5.13 -9.81 11.75
N GLY A 134 -5.86 -10.45 10.84
CA GLY A 134 -7.01 -11.33 11.10
C GLY A 134 -8.25 -10.60 11.63
N SER A 135 -8.19 -9.27 11.77
CA SER A 135 -9.25 -8.49 12.38
C SER A 135 -10.43 -8.25 11.44
N ASP A 136 -11.61 -8.08 12.03
CA ASP A 136 -12.83 -7.74 11.28
C ASP A 136 -12.69 -6.40 10.57
N ARG A 137 -11.90 -5.48 11.14
CA ARG A 137 -11.54 -4.21 10.51
C ARG A 137 -10.76 -4.43 9.21
N TYR A 138 -9.69 -5.23 9.25
CA TYR A 138 -8.90 -5.55 8.06
C TYR A 138 -9.79 -6.22 7.01
N ILE A 139 -10.57 -7.22 7.40
CA ILE A 139 -11.46 -7.95 6.49
C ILE A 139 -12.48 -7.00 5.85
N TYR A 140 -13.08 -6.12 6.65
CA TYR A 140 -14.03 -5.13 6.17
C TYR A 140 -13.40 -4.20 5.13
N VAL A 141 -12.21 -3.66 5.40
CA VAL A 141 -11.52 -2.75 4.50
C VAL A 141 -11.02 -3.44 3.23
N ARG A 142 -10.51 -4.69 3.33
CA ARG A 142 -9.90 -5.41 2.21
C ARG A 142 -10.92 -6.08 1.29
N TYR A 143 -12.01 -6.61 1.85
CA TYR A 143 -12.93 -7.50 1.12
C TYR A 143 -14.38 -7.03 1.05
N VAL A 144 -14.79 -6.08 1.90
CA VAL A 144 -16.20 -5.63 1.96
C VAL A 144 -16.39 -4.23 1.40
N LEU A 145 -15.53 -3.28 1.77
CA LEU A 145 -15.65 -1.88 1.34
C LEU A 145 -15.43 -1.68 -0.16
N PRO A 146 -14.35 -2.21 -0.77
CA PRO A 146 -14.10 -1.99 -2.19
C PRO A 146 -15.16 -2.74 -3.02
N GLU A 147 -15.77 -2.05 -3.98
CA GLU A 147 -16.66 -2.69 -4.97
C GLU A 147 -15.88 -3.25 -6.16
N SER A 148 -14.63 -2.82 -6.32
CA SER A 148 -13.75 -3.25 -7.41
C SER A 148 -12.30 -3.28 -6.97
N GLU A 149 -11.49 -4.04 -7.73
CA GLU A 149 -10.03 -4.03 -7.58
C GLU A 149 -9.44 -2.64 -7.82
N ALA A 150 -9.99 -1.87 -8.77
CA ALA A 150 -9.55 -0.51 -9.06
C ALA A 150 -9.73 0.42 -7.86
N GLU A 151 -10.80 0.26 -7.08
CA GLU A 151 -11.05 1.06 -5.88
C GLU A 151 -10.08 0.71 -4.75
N LEU A 152 -9.79 -0.58 -4.56
CA LEU A 152 -8.75 -1.00 -3.63
C LEU A 152 -7.38 -0.48 -4.05
N GLN A 153 -7.04 -0.56 -5.34
CA GLN A 153 -5.79 -0.03 -5.86
C GLN A 153 -5.69 1.48 -5.64
N ALA A 154 -6.78 2.22 -5.83
CA ALA A 154 -6.85 3.65 -5.56
C ALA A 154 -6.61 3.97 -4.06
N LEU A 155 -7.18 3.16 -3.15
CA LEU A 155 -6.91 3.29 -1.72
C LEU A 155 -5.43 3.05 -1.40
N THR A 156 -4.85 1.96 -1.91
CA THR A 156 -3.43 1.63 -1.70
C THR A 156 -2.52 2.73 -2.24
N GLN A 157 -2.82 3.27 -3.43
CA GLN A 157 -2.08 4.41 -4.00
C GLN A 157 -2.22 5.67 -3.13
N ALA A 158 -3.40 5.94 -2.57
CA ALA A 158 -3.60 7.08 -1.67
C ALA A 158 -2.79 6.93 -0.37
N LEU A 159 -2.71 5.72 0.19
CA LEU A 159 -1.88 5.38 1.36
C LEU A 159 -0.39 5.58 1.07
N MET A 160 0.07 5.12 -0.09
CA MET A 160 1.46 5.31 -0.55
C MET A 160 1.80 6.78 -0.79
N GLY A 161 0.92 7.52 -1.47
CA GLY A 161 1.12 8.93 -1.80
C GLY A 161 1.27 9.82 -0.55
N ARG A 162 0.59 9.48 0.54
CA ARG A 162 0.74 10.18 1.83
C ARG A 162 2.02 9.85 2.58
N SER A 163 2.65 8.73 2.25
CA SER A 163 3.88 8.26 2.89
C SER A 163 5.14 8.76 2.14
N LYS A 164 4.96 9.36 0.95
CA LYS A 164 6.01 10.12 0.28
C LYS A 164 6.02 11.56 0.81
N PRO A 165 7.18 12.14 1.12
CA PRO A 165 7.26 13.57 1.40
C PRO A 165 6.76 14.36 0.19
N ASP A 166 5.89 15.34 0.45
CA ASP A 166 5.37 16.24 -0.59
C ASP A 166 6.55 17.01 -1.21
N GLU A 167 6.78 16.85 -2.51
CA GLU A 167 7.88 17.53 -3.21
C GLU A 167 7.80 19.05 -3.04
N GLY A 168 6.60 19.60 -2.86
CA GLY A 168 6.38 21.01 -2.54
C GLY A 168 6.86 21.41 -1.13
N ALA A 169 6.76 20.51 -0.15
CA ALA A 169 7.28 20.73 1.21
C ALA A 169 8.81 20.61 1.27
N ILE A 170 9.41 19.76 0.43
CA ILE A 170 10.87 19.67 0.27
C ILE A 170 11.41 20.97 -0.36
N ALA A 171 10.76 21.48 -1.40
CA ALA A 171 11.16 22.74 -2.05
C ALA A 171 11.12 23.93 -1.08
N GLN A 172 10.05 24.05 -0.28
CA GLN A 172 9.96 25.09 0.76
C GLN A 172 10.99 24.91 1.89
N ALA A 173 11.31 23.68 2.28
CA ALA A 173 12.35 23.43 3.27
C ALA A 173 13.75 23.82 2.75
N ILE A 174 14.03 23.60 1.46
CA ILE A 174 15.28 24.00 0.80
C ILE A 174 15.38 25.54 0.67
N GLU A 175 14.30 26.22 0.30
CA GLU A 175 14.25 27.68 0.26
C GLU A 175 14.47 28.32 1.65
N ASN A 176 13.89 27.73 2.71
CA ASN A 176 14.07 28.25 4.07
C ASN A 176 15.45 27.94 4.68
N PHE A 177 16.15 26.90 4.22
CA PHE A 177 17.49 26.56 4.72
C PHE A 177 18.59 27.45 4.14
N SER A 178 18.43 27.93 2.91
CA SER A 178 19.41 28.79 2.24
C SER A 178 19.36 30.26 2.70
N GLY A 179 18.32 30.66 3.44
CA GLY A 179 18.13 32.03 3.94
C GLY A 179 18.80 32.36 5.28
N ASN A 180 19.42 31.40 5.99
CA ASN A 180 19.86 31.62 7.38
C ASN A 180 21.33 31.23 7.68
N ILE A 181 22.17 31.09 6.65
CA ILE A 181 23.63 30.96 6.81
C ILE A 181 24.28 32.32 6.49
N GLN A 182 24.11 33.28 7.39
CA GLN A 182 25.04 34.40 7.53
C GLN A 182 25.56 34.41 8.97
N GLY A 183 26.74 33.82 9.12
CA GLY A 183 27.65 33.96 10.25
C GLY A 183 29.05 33.93 9.69
#